data_AF-A0A956KJZ8-F1
#
_entry.id   AF-A0A956KJZ8-F1
#
_cell.length_a   1.000
_cell.length_b   1.000
_cell.length_c   1.000
_cell.angle_alpha   90.00
_cell.angle_beta   90.00
_cell.angle_gamma   90.00
#
_symmetry.space_group_name_H-M   'P 1'
#
loop_
_entity.id
_entity.type
_entity.pdbx_description
1 polymer ?
#
loop_
_entity_poly.entity_id
_entity_poly.type
_entity_poly.pdbx_seq_one_letter_code
_entity_poly.pdbx_strand_id
1 'polypeptide(L)'
;SEICVVSADRAAKLALGELGDSLGNTTLSHRFGDIADRRLLDSLNPMGWNHVMVLPPDRIEVATEADAQVLIALLHLRDLAEISKRPFSVVSEMRDVRSRDLAEVARADDFIISDRFLGLLLAQVSENPDLAVVFDEIFDPAGSEIYLRPATDYVLADREVDMHTLIEAGLRHGEVV
;
A
#
# COMPACT_ATOMS: atom_id res chain seq x y z
N SER A 1 -1.22 -9.99 -14.02
CA SER A 1 -0.88 -9.89 -12.58
C SER A 1 -1.70 -10.90 -11.79
N GLU A 2 -1.32 -11.21 -10.56
CA GLU A 2 -2.07 -12.12 -9.67
C GLU A 2 -2.33 -11.42 -8.34
N ILE A 3 -3.55 -11.59 -7.79
CA ILE A 3 -3.92 -11.16 -6.44
C ILE A 3 -4.48 -12.36 -5.68
N CYS A 4 -3.94 -12.61 -4.48
CA CYS A 4 -4.52 -13.56 -3.53
C CYS A 4 -5.12 -12.79 -2.35
N VAL A 5 -6.43 -12.89 -2.17
CA VAL A 5 -7.14 -12.29 -1.03
C VAL A 5 -7.31 -13.31 0.08
N VAL A 6 -6.91 -12.93 1.29
CA VAL A 6 -7.10 -13.72 2.51
C VAL A 6 -8.17 -13.04 3.34
N SER A 7 -9.25 -13.76 3.68
CA SER A 7 -10.31 -13.20 4.51
C SER A 7 -11.01 -14.27 5.34
N ALA A 8 -11.39 -13.92 6.56
CA ALA A 8 -12.26 -14.73 7.41
C ALA A 8 -13.75 -14.54 7.06
N ASP A 9 -14.08 -13.66 6.11
CA ASP A 9 -15.46 -13.46 5.66
C ASP A 9 -15.87 -14.54 4.65
N ARG A 10 -16.92 -15.29 5.00
CA ARG A 10 -17.47 -16.33 4.12
C ARG A 10 -18.13 -15.75 2.86
N ALA A 11 -18.59 -14.51 2.90
CA ALA A 11 -19.15 -13.82 1.74
C ALA A 11 -18.09 -13.38 0.74
N ALA A 12 -16.82 -13.22 1.17
CA ALA A 12 -15.74 -12.75 0.32
C ALA A 12 -15.55 -13.63 -0.93
N LYS A 13 -15.68 -14.95 -0.81
CA LYS A 13 -15.52 -15.86 -1.95
C LYS A 13 -16.48 -15.55 -3.10
N LEU A 14 -17.73 -15.21 -2.79
CA LEU A 14 -18.75 -14.91 -3.80
C LEU A 14 -18.46 -13.56 -4.45
N ALA A 15 -18.24 -12.52 -3.64
CA ALA A 15 -17.95 -11.17 -4.11
C ALA A 15 -16.67 -11.12 -4.98
N LEU A 16 -15.63 -11.86 -4.58
CA LEU A 16 -14.40 -11.98 -5.36
C LEU A 16 -14.62 -12.78 -6.65
N GLY A 17 -15.52 -13.76 -6.66
CA GLY A 17 -15.89 -14.47 -7.89
C GLY A 17 -16.49 -13.53 -8.93
N GLU A 18 -17.49 -12.74 -8.52
CA GLU A 18 -18.15 -11.74 -9.39
C GLU A 18 -17.17 -10.66 -9.87
N LEU A 19 -16.29 -10.18 -8.97
CA LEU A 19 -15.25 -9.22 -9.34
C LEU A 19 -14.25 -9.82 -10.32
N GLY A 20 -13.81 -11.06 -10.10
CA GLY A 20 -12.84 -11.77 -10.93
C GLY A 20 -13.26 -11.86 -12.40
N ASP A 21 -14.55 -12.06 -12.66
CA ASP A 21 -15.10 -12.13 -14.02
C ASP A 21 -15.03 -10.79 -14.77
N SER A 22 -14.91 -9.67 -14.04
CA SER A 22 -14.78 -8.33 -14.62
C SER A 22 -13.33 -7.88 -14.89
N LEU A 23 -12.34 -8.62 -14.37
CA LEU A 23 -10.93 -8.22 -14.45
C LEU A 23 -10.29 -8.71 -15.77
N GLY A 24 -9.71 -7.77 -16.54
CA GLY A 24 -9.05 -8.10 -17.81
C GLY A 24 -7.58 -8.52 -17.70
N ASN A 25 -6.86 -8.01 -16.69
CA ASN A 25 -5.39 -8.09 -16.61
C ASN A 25 -4.88 -8.82 -15.35
N THR A 26 -5.78 -9.26 -14.48
CA THR A 26 -5.43 -9.81 -13.16
C THR A 26 -6.24 -11.05 -12.84
N THR A 27 -5.56 -12.11 -12.42
CA THR A 27 -6.20 -13.30 -11.87
C THR A 27 -6.40 -13.15 -10.37
N LEU A 28 -7.60 -13.46 -9.89
CA LEU A 28 -7.97 -13.33 -8.49
C LEU A 28 -8.14 -14.72 -7.85
N SER A 29 -7.53 -14.92 -6.70
CA SER A 29 -7.73 -16.12 -5.88
C SER A 29 -8.15 -15.73 -4.46
N HIS A 30 -8.86 -16.64 -3.79
CA HIS A 30 -9.34 -16.43 -2.43
C HIS A 30 -8.92 -17.57 -1.51
N ARG A 31 -8.44 -17.21 -0.31
CA ARG A 31 -8.08 -18.12 0.77
C ARG A 31 -8.85 -17.73 2.02
N PHE A 32 -9.68 -18.63 2.51
CA PHE A 32 -10.40 -18.40 3.77
C PHE A 32 -9.45 -18.56 4.95
N GLY A 33 -9.41 -17.58 5.85
CA GLY A 33 -8.64 -17.68 7.09
C GLY A 33 -8.39 -16.34 7.78
N ASP A 34 -7.79 -16.43 8.97
CA ASP A 34 -7.45 -15.30 9.82
C ASP A 34 -6.02 -14.83 9.54
N ILE A 35 -5.85 -13.53 9.27
CA ILE A 35 -4.54 -12.91 9.02
C ILE A 35 -3.62 -12.94 10.25
N ALA A 36 -4.17 -13.09 11.45
CA ALA A 36 -3.41 -13.25 12.68
C ALA A 36 -2.89 -14.69 12.88
N ASP A 37 -3.31 -15.67 12.07
CA ASP A 37 -2.81 -17.05 12.16
C ASP A 37 -1.49 -17.23 11.40
N ARG A 38 -0.40 -17.40 12.15
CA ARG A 38 0.92 -17.67 11.59
C ARG A 38 0.97 -18.86 10.63
N ARG A 39 0.25 -19.96 10.93
CA ARG A 39 0.30 -21.16 10.08
C ARG A 39 -0.33 -20.90 8.71
N LEU A 40 -1.37 -20.07 8.69
CA LEU A 40 -1.98 -19.63 7.44
C LEU A 40 -0.98 -18.79 6.64
N LEU A 41 -0.37 -17.78 7.27
CA LEU A 41 0.63 -16.93 6.63
C LEU A 41 1.79 -17.75 6.06
N ASP A 42 2.33 -18.71 6.81
CA ASP A 42 3.37 -19.62 6.33
C ASP A 42 2.93 -20.39 5.06
N SER A 43 1.68 -20.87 5.04
CA SER A 43 1.12 -21.62 3.91
C SER A 43 0.92 -20.80 2.63
N LEU A 44 0.89 -19.47 2.75
CA LEU A 44 0.73 -18.54 1.62
C LEU A 44 2.05 -18.19 0.96
N ASN A 45 3.18 -18.53 1.60
CA ASN A 45 4.52 -18.15 1.18
C ASN A 45 4.62 -16.66 0.80
N PRO A 46 4.48 -15.72 1.76
CA PRO A 46 4.42 -14.28 1.50
C PRO A 46 5.64 -13.78 0.70
N MET A 47 6.77 -14.46 0.85
CA MET A 47 8.04 -14.18 0.16
C MET A 47 7.99 -14.35 -1.36
N GLY A 48 6.97 -15.04 -1.88
CA GLY A 48 6.73 -15.18 -3.31
C GLY A 48 6.02 -13.97 -3.94
N TRP A 49 5.49 -13.06 -3.12
CA TRP A 49 4.70 -11.91 -3.56
C TRP A 49 5.56 -10.64 -3.60
N ASN A 50 5.30 -9.76 -4.56
CA ASN A 50 6.02 -8.49 -4.67
C ASN A 50 5.57 -7.49 -3.60
N HIS A 51 4.28 -7.49 -3.30
CA HIS A 51 3.64 -6.62 -2.33
C HIS A 51 2.63 -7.42 -1.51
N VAL A 52 2.57 -7.14 -0.21
CA VAL A 52 1.59 -7.70 0.71
C VAL A 52 0.81 -6.55 1.32
N MET A 53 -0.53 -6.60 1.24
CA MET A 53 -1.40 -5.61 1.86
C MET A 53 -2.12 -6.23 3.05
N VAL A 54 -2.06 -5.58 4.21
CA VAL A 54 -2.71 -6.01 5.45
C VAL A 54 -3.73 -4.94 5.84
N LEU A 55 -5.01 -5.29 5.77
CA LEU A 55 -6.10 -4.36 6.05
C LEU A 55 -6.81 -4.76 7.35
N PRO A 56 -7.27 -3.79 8.15
CA PRO A 56 -8.05 -4.05 9.34
C PRO A 56 -9.37 -4.73 8.95
N PRO A 57 -9.86 -5.72 9.72
CA PRO A 57 -11.14 -6.34 9.44
C PRO A 57 -12.30 -5.34 9.56
N ASP A 58 -13.06 -5.15 8.48
CA ASP A 58 -14.19 -4.20 8.46
C ASP A 58 -15.31 -4.50 9.45
N ARG A 59 -15.43 -5.76 9.88
CA ARG A 59 -16.46 -6.21 10.83
C ARG A 59 -16.13 -5.88 12.29
N ILE A 60 -14.92 -5.42 12.58
CA ILE A 60 -14.51 -5.00 13.92
C ILE A 60 -14.64 -3.48 13.99
N GLU A 61 -15.68 -3.02 14.68
CA GLU A 61 -15.96 -1.59 14.85
C GLU A 61 -14.93 -0.91 15.76
N VAL A 62 -14.40 -1.63 16.74
CA VAL A 62 -13.42 -1.10 17.69
C VAL A 62 -12.06 -1.04 17.00
N ALA A 63 -11.64 0.17 16.62
CA ALA A 63 -10.37 0.43 15.92
C ALA A 63 -9.16 -0.28 16.57
N THR A 64 -9.04 -0.21 17.90
CA THR A 64 -7.92 -0.84 18.62
C THR A 64 -7.90 -2.36 18.53
N GLU A 65 -9.05 -3.01 18.42
CA GLU A 65 -9.14 -4.47 18.26
C GLU A 65 -8.81 -4.88 16.82
N ALA A 66 -9.30 -4.14 15.83
CA ALA A 66 -8.97 -4.36 14.43
C ALA A 66 -7.47 -4.18 14.18
N ASP A 67 -6.89 -3.09 14.69
CA ASP A 67 -5.47 -2.76 14.60
C ASP A 67 -4.59 -3.78 15.34
N ALA A 68 -5.08 -4.42 16.40
CA ALA A 68 -4.35 -5.46 17.10
C ALA A 68 -4.14 -6.70 16.20
N GLN A 69 -5.13 -7.08 15.40
CA GLN A 69 -4.99 -8.20 14.44
C GLN A 69 -4.00 -7.85 13.33
N VAL A 70 -4.07 -6.62 12.82
CA VAL A 70 -3.11 -6.09 11.86
C VAL A 70 -1.70 -6.15 12.44
N LEU A 71 -1.48 -5.64 13.65
CA LEU A 71 -0.17 -5.64 14.31
C LEU A 71 0.39 -7.06 14.48
N ILE A 72 -0.45 -8.04 14.86
CA ILE A 72 -0.04 -9.45 14.96
C ILE A 72 0.39 -9.99 13.59
N ALA A 73 -0.38 -9.71 12.53
CA ALA A 73 -0.04 -10.11 11.18
C ALA A 73 1.30 -9.49 10.72
N LEU A 74 1.52 -8.19 10.97
CA LEU A 74 2.78 -7.50 10.65
C LEU A 74 3.97 -8.12 11.39
N LEU A 75 3.83 -8.44 12.68
CA LEU A 75 4.87 -9.12 13.45
C LEU A 75 5.22 -10.49 12.87
N HIS A 76 4.22 -11.24 12.39
CA HIS A 76 4.44 -12.53 11.74
C HIS A 76 5.13 -12.39 10.38
N LEU A 77 4.71 -11.42 9.57
CA LEU A 77 5.32 -11.14 8.26
C LEU A 77 6.78 -10.69 8.39
N ARG A 78 7.09 -9.87 9.39
CA ARG A 78 8.47 -9.46 9.68
C ARG A 78 9.35 -10.65 10.05
N ASP A 79 8.90 -11.51 10.95
CA ASP A 79 9.66 -12.70 11.34
C ASP A 79 9.93 -13.62 10.13
N LEU A 80 8.97 -13.74 9.21
CA LEU A 80 9.17 -14.44 7.93
C LEU A 80 10.20 -13.76 7.01
N ALA A 81 10.18 -12.43 6.91
CA ALA A 81 11.16 -11.67 6.13
C ALA A 81 12.58 -11.83 6.69
N GLU A 82 12.74 -11.80 8.01
CA GLU A 82 14.02 -11.96 8.70
C GLU A 82 14.61 -13.37 8.47
N ILE A 83 13.80 -14.42 8.65
CA ILE A 83 14.22 -15.81 8.45
C ILE A 83 14.68 -16.06 7.01
N SER A 84 13.95 -15.50 6.04
CA SER A 84 14.21 -15.70 4.61
C SER A 84 15.27 -14.77 4.03
N LYS A 85 15.73 -13.76 4.78
CA LYS A 85 16.66 -12.69 4.34
C LYS A 85 16.23 -12.01 3.05
N ARG A 86 14.93 -11.89 2.84
CA ARG A 86 14.34 -11.21 1.68
C ARG A 86 13.34 -10.17 2.19
N PRO A 87 13.63 -8.88 2.11
CA PRO A 87 12.60 -7.89 2.38
C PRO A 87 11.52 -7.97 1.28
N PHE A 88 10.26 -7.85 1.67
CA PHE A 88 9.14 -7.63 0.77
C PHE A 88 8.37 -6.41 1.26
N SER A 89 7.74 -5.68 0.34
CA SER A 89 6.98 -4.48 0.69
C SER A 89 5.67 -4.89 1.34
N VAL A 90 5.45 -4.44 2.57
CA VAL A 90 4.17 -4.56 3.26
C VAL A 90 3.52 -3.19 3.34
N VAL A 91 2.25 -3.12 3.00
CA VAL A 91 1.44 -1.92 3.18
C VAL A 91 0.29 -2.29 4.11
N SER A 92 0.06 -1.44 5.11
CA SER A 92 -0.97 -1.69 6.11
C SER A 92 -1.84 -0.47 6.32
N GLU A 93 -3.08 -0.68 6.74
CA GLU A 93 -3.93 0.37 7.28
C GLU A 93 -4.06 0.21 8.81
N MET A 94 -4.04 1.33 9.54
CA MET A 94 -4.33 1.38 10.98
C MET A 94 -5.15 2.62 11.32
N ARG A 95 -6.17 2.44 12.16
CA ARG A 95 -7.13 3.50 12.51
C ARG A 95 -6.70 4.28 13.77
N ASP A 96 -6.11 3.61 14.75
CA ASP A 96 -5.64 4.21 16.01
C ASP A 96 -4.16 4.63 15.93
N VAL A 97 -3.92 5.90 16.26
CA VAL A 97 -2.57 6.52 16.28
C VAL A 97 -1.60 5.81 17.24
N ARG A 98 -2.06 5.31 18.38
CA ARG A 98 -1.20 4.64 19.37
C ARG A 98 -0.76 3.27 18.85
N SER A 99 -1.66 2.56 18.17
CA SER A 99 -1.34 1.29 17.51
C SER A 99 -0.32 1.49 16.39
N ARG A 100 -0.45 2.58 15.63
CA ARG A 100 0.55 2.99 14.62
C ARG A 100 1.92 3.26 15.25
N ASP A 101 2.00 4.01 16.35
CA ASP A 101 3.27 4.29 17.01
C ASP A 101 4.00 2.99 17.41
N LEU A 102 3.25 1.98 17.85
CA LEU A 102 3.80 0.66 18.18
C LEU A 102 4.32 -0.08 16.94
N ALA A 103 3.61 0.01 15.81
CA ALA A 103 4.02 -0.60 14.55
C ALA A 103 5.27 0.06 13.95
N GLU A 104 5.42 1.38 14.06
CA GLU A 104 6.63 2.10 13.62
C GLU A 104 7.87 1.70 14.44
N VAL A 105 7.72 1.59 15.78
CA VAL A 105 8.80 1.12 16.68
C VAL A 105 9.21 -0.33 16.37
N ALA A 106 8.28 -1.13 15.85
CA ALA A 106 8.52 -2.50 15.45
C ALA A 106 9.37 -2.62 14.16
N ARG A 107 9.84 -1.51 13.55
CA ARG A 107 10.67 -1.47 12.33
C ARG A 107 10.13 -2.36 11.22
N ALA A 108 8.83 -2.35 11.05
CA ALA A 108 8.26 -2.97 9.88
C ALA A 108 8.64 -2.06 8.69
N ASP A 109 9.11 -2.62 7.57
CA ASP A 109 9.46 -1.89 6.34
C ASP A 109 8.18 -1.40 5.62
N ASP A 110 7.23 -0.92 6.42
CA ASP A 110 5.81 -0.96 6.14
C ASP A 110 5.27 0.45 6.01
N PHE A 111 4.54 0.70 4.93
CA PHE A 111 3.77 1.93 4.81
C PHE A 111 2.45 1.77 5.55
N ILE A 112 2.24 2.55 6.61
CA ILE A 112 1.01 2.54 7.40
C ILE A 112 0.12 3.73 7.01
N ILE A 113 -0.99 3.44 6.35
CA ILE A 113 -2.06 4.39 6.04
C ILE A 113 -2.94 4.53 7.27
N SER A 114 -3.30 5.77 7.62
CA SER A 114 -4.18 6.04 8.76
C SER A 114 -5.14 7.18 8.44
N ASP A 115 -6.20 7.33 9.24
CA ASP A 115 -7.16 8.44 9.14
C ASP A 115 -6.48 9.82 9.18
N ARG A 116 -5.26 9.91 9.73
CA ARG A 116 -4.44 11.12 9.69
C ARG A 116 -4.14 11.58 8.26
N PHE A 117 -3.90 10.65 7.32
CA PHE A 117 -3.68 10.99 5.91
C PHE A 117 -4.90 11.69 5.32
N LEU A 118 -6.09 11.12 5.55
CA LEU A 118 -7.35 11.74 5.16
C LEU A 118 -7.53 13.12 5.81
N GLY A 119 -7.20 13.25 7.10
CA GLY A 119 -7.24 14.53 7.81
C GLY A 119 -6.32 15.59 7.20
N LEU A 120 -5.12 15.21 6.73
CA LEU A 120 -4.20 16.13 6.05
C LEU A 120 -4.70 16.53 4.66
N LEU A 121 -5.33 15.62 3.93
CA LEU A 121 -5.98 15.95 2.65
C LEU A 121 -7.13 16.95 2.88
N LEU A 122 -8.01 16.67 3.84
CA LEU A 122 -9.13 17.54 4.17
C LEU A 122 -8.68 18.93 4.64
N ALA A 123 -7.60 19.02 5.42
CA ALA A 123 -7.02 20.29 5.83
C ALA A 123 -6.54 21.11 4.61
N GLN A 124 -5.85 20.47 3.67
CA GLN A 124 -5.39 21.13 2.44
C GLN A 124 -6.55 21.60 1.56
N VAL A 125 -7.58 20.77 1.37
CA VAL A 125 -8.79 21.15 0.61
C VAL A 125 -9.58 22.26 1.32
N SER A 126 -9.58 22.27 2.66
CA SER A 126 -10.25 23.32 3.44
C SER A 126 -9.55 24.68 3.31
N GLU A 127 -8.22 24.69 3.18
CA GLU A 127 -7.42 25.90 2.94
C GLU A 127 -7.49 26.36 1.47
N ASN A 128 -7.53 25.41 0.53
CA ASN A 128 -7.67 25.71 -0.89
C ASN A 128 -8.59 24.68 -1.60
N PRO A 129 -9.86 25.03 -1.87
CA PRO A 129 -10.81 24.15 -2.54
C PRO A 129 -10.38 23.68 -3.93
N ASP A 130 -9.53 24.44 -4.63
CA ASP A 130 -9.03 24.06 -5.96
C ASP A 130 -8.14 22.81 -5.92
N LEU A 131 -7.57 22.48 -4.74
CA LEU A 131 -6.78 21.26 -4.56
C LEU A 131 -7.61 19.98 -4.64
N ALA A 132 -8.93 20.05 -4.47
CA ALA A 132 -9.78 18.87 -4.61
C ALA A 132 -9.64 18.22 -5.99
N VAL A 133 -9.65 19.04 -7.05
CA VAL A 133 -9.50 18.56 -8.44
C VAL A 133 -8.11 17.97 -8.68
N VAL A 134 -7.08 18.53 -8.04
CA VAL A 134 -5.71 18.02 -8.14
C VAL A 134 -5.60 16.64 -7.48
N PHE A 135 -6.20 16.47 -6.30
CA PHE A 135 -6.22 15.17 -5.63
C PHE A 135 -7.06 14.14 -6.39
N ASP A 136 -8.19 14.55 -6.99
CA ASP A 136 -9.01 13.67 -7.83
C ASP A 136 -8.21 13.14 -9.03
N GLU A 137 -7.44 13.99 -9.72
CA GLU A 137 -6.55 13.57 -10.83
C GLU A 137 -5.42 12.65 -10.34
N ILE A 138 -4.77 12.95 -9.22
CA ILE A 138 -3.64 12.13 -8.71
C ILE A 138 -4.12 10.75 -8.22
N PHE A 139 -5.35 10.64 -7.74
CA PHE A 139 -5.92 9.36 -7.27
C PHE A 139 -6.66 8.59 -8.37
N ASP A 140 -6.89 9.18 -9.54
CA ASP A 140 -7.43 8.46 -10.69
C ASP A 140 -6.35 7.52 -11.25
N PRO A 141 -6.64 6.21 -11.38
CA PRO A 141 -5.72 5.27 -12.02
C PRO A 141 -5.51 5.54 -13.53
N ALA A 142 -6.24 6.49 -14.11
CA ALA A 142 -6.04 6.99 -15.46
C ALA A 142 -5.61 8.46 -15.43
N GLY A 143 -4.71 8.84 -16.35
CA GLY A 143 -4.25 10.23 -16.44
C GLY A 143 -2.86 10.40 -15.84
N SER A 144 -2.71 11.41 -14.98
CA SER A 144 -1.40 11.81 -14.45
C SER A 144 -1.03 11.03 -13.18
N GLU A 145 0.00 10.19 -13.26
CA GLU A 145 0.48 9.38 -12.14
C GLU A 145 1.87 9.81 -11.65
N ILE A 146 2.15 9.55 -10.37
CA ILE A 146 3.46 9.84 -9.76
C ILE A 146 4.37 8.62 -9.89
N TYR A 147 5.50 8.79 -10.57
CA TYR A 147 6.53 7.76 -10.73
C TYR A 147 7.86 8.19 -10.13
N LEU A 148 8.54 7.25 -9.46
CA LEU A 148 9.95 7.39 -9.11
C LEU A 148 10.81 6.81 -10.25
N ARG A 149 11.65 7.66 -10.82
CA ARG A 149 12.52 7.32 -11.96
C ARG A 149 13.98 7.57 -11.58
N PRO A 150 14.93 6.73 -12.03
CA PRO A 150 16.35 7.02 -11.87
C PRO A 150 16.71 8.39 -12.44
N ALA A 151 17.44 9.22 -11.68
CA ALA A 151 17.90 10.52 -12.16
C ALA A 151 18.73 10.42 -13.45
N THR A 152 19.40 9.28 -13.65
CA THR A 152 20.17 8.95 -14.85
C THR A 152 19.35 8.87 -16.13
N ASP A 153 18.03 8.75 -16.02
CA ASP A 153 17.12 8.77 -17.17
C ASP A 153 16.99 10.20 -17.76
N TYR A 154 17.34 11.23 -16.97
CA TYR A 154 17.19 12.65 -17.32
C TYR A 154 18.52 13.38 -17.43
N VAL A 155 19.47 13.06 -16.56
CA VAL A 155 20.75 13.78 -16.44
C VAL A 155 21.92 12.81 -16.26
N LEU A 156 23.13 13.23 -16.64
CA LEU A 156 24.33 12.42 -16.41
C LEU A 156 24.68 12.41 -14.92
N ALA A 157 24.93 11.21 -14.38
CA ALA A 157 25.47 11.05 -13.02
C ALA A 157 26.80 11.81 -12.86
N ASP A 158 27.09 12.19 -11.61
CA ASP A 158 28.34 12.87 -11.20
C ASP A 158 28.59 14.21 -11.89
N ARG A 159 27.53 14.88 -12.35
CA ARG A 159 27.58 16.26 -12.82
C ARG A 159 26.64 17.15 -12.02
N GLU A 160 27.11 18.35 -11.72
CA GLU A 160 26.29 19.39 -11.15
C GLU A 160 25.31 19.89 -12.22
N VAL A 161 24.02 19.87 -11.90
CA VAL A 161 22.92 20.34 -12.74
C VAL A 161 21.99 21.20 -11.89
N ASP A 162 21.37 22.20 -12.51
CA ASP A 162 20.32 22.98 -11.86
C ASP A 162 18.93 22.33 -12.04
N MET A 163 17.96 22.77 -11.23
CA MET A 163 16.59 22.26 -11.31
C MET A 163 15.95 22.55 -12.67
N HIS A 164 16.30 23.67 -13.31
CA HIS A 164 15.76 24.01 -14.62
C HIS A 164 16.14 22.96 -15.67
N THR A 165 17.40 22.51 -15.69
CA THR A 165 17.88 21.45 -16.57
C THR A 165 17.11 20.15 -16.34
N LEU A 166 16.82 19.81 -15.09
CA LEU A 166 16.06 18.61 -14.75
C LEU A 166 14.60 18.71 -15.20
N ILE A 167 13.94 19.84 -14.97
CA ILE A 167 12.56 20.10 -15.43
C ILE A 167 12.48 20.03 -16.96
N GLU A 168 13.42 20.67 -17.67
CA GLU A 168 13.47 20.63 -19.13
C GLU A 168 13.69 19.20 -19.66
N ALA A 169 14.49 18.38 -18.97
CA ALA A 169 14.67 16.98 -19.32
C ALA A 169 13.38 16.18 -19.13
N GLY A 170 12.67 16.38 -18.02
CA GLY A 170 11.35 15.78 -17.77
C GLY A 170 10.30 16.17 -18.81
N LEU A 171 10.21 17.46 -19.13
CA LEU A 171 9.28 17.98 -20.13
C LEU A 171 9.49 17.35 -21.51
N ARG A 172 10.74 17.06 -21.90
CA ARG A 172 11.05 16.35 -23.15
C ARG A 172 10.53 14.91 -23.18
N HIS A 173 10.30 14.33 -22.01
CA HIS A 173 9.71 13.00 -21.84
C HIS A 173 8.18 13.06 -21.71
N GLY A 174 7.59 14.26 -21.76
CA GLY A 174 6.16 14.45 -21.51
C GLY A 174 5.80 14.37 -20.03
N GLU A 175 6.76 14.57 -19.15
CA GLU A 175 6.61 14.43 -17.69
C GLU A 175 6.72 15.80 -17.00
N VAL A 176 6.13 15.91 -15.82
CA VAL A 176 6.26 17.06 -14.92
C VAL A 176 7.18 16.63 -13.78
N VAL A 177 8.28 17.36 -13.58
CA VAL A 177 9.36 17.04 -12.63
C VAL A 177 9.54 18.15 -11.61
#